data_AF-A0A8S3H628-F1
#
_entry.id   AF-A0A8S3H628-F1
#
_cell.length_a   1.000
_cell.length_b   1.000
_cell.length_c   1.000
_cell.angle_alpha   90.00
_cell.angle_beta   90.00
_cell.angle_gamma   90.00
#
_symmetry.space_group_name_H-M   'P 1'
#
loop_
_entity.id
_entity.type
_entity.pdbx_description
1 polymer ?
#
loop_
_entity_poly.entity_id
_entity_poly.type
_entity_poly.pdbx_seq_one_letter_code
_entity_poly.pdbx_strand_id
1 'polypeptide(L)'
;MNRLFTGSFTNAIKQIPALYVNKQNSFVRKSTTTTSISSNIDSVKDLSRPLPPYLYNDPSVYQLERENIFAKNWMYIGRLDRLKKLGDYLSITLAGYPIFIYRSP
;
A
#
# COMPACT_ATOMS: atom_id res chain seq x y z
N MET A 1 22.66 -20.02 3.36
CA MET A 1 21.78 -20.41 4.49
C MET A 1 20.35 -20.18 4.05
N ASN A 2 19.65 -21.28 3.79
CA ASN A 2 18.44 -21.36 2.97
C ASN A 2 17.19 -20.89 3.73
N ARG A 3 16.36 -20.06 3.09
CA ARG A 3 14.92 -19.98 3.39
C ARG A 3 14.15 -19.99 2.08
N LEU A 4 13.98 -21.20 1.53
CA LEU A 4 13.02 -21.46 0.47
C LEU A 4 11.62 -21.29 1.09
N PHE A 5 10.90 -20.27 0.65
CA PHE A 5 9.54 -19.96 1.09
C PHE A 5 8.55 -20.95 0.43
N THR A 6 8.57 -22.20 0.85
CA THR A 6 7.53 -23.19 0.53
C THR A 6 6.43 -23.10 1.58
N GLY A 7 5.72 -21.98 1.61
CA GLY A 7 4.60 -21.75 2.51
C GLY A 7 3.32 -21.56 1.73
N SER A 8 2.35 -22.47 1.92
CA SER A 8 0.99 -22.32 1.40
C SER A 8 0.41 -20.95 1.79
N PHE A 9 -0.04 -20.19 0.78
CA PHE A 9 -0.57 -18.82 0.93
C PHE A 9 -1.79 -18.71 1.85
N THR A 10 -2.46 -19.83 2.16
CA THR A 10 -3.66 -19.84 3.01
C THR A 10 -3.40 -19.43 4.46
N ASN A 11 -2.17 -19.56 4.98
CA ASN A 11 -1.86 -19.17 6.36
C ASN A 11 -1.46 -17.69 6.53
N ALA A 12 -1.09 -16.98 5.46
CA ALA A 12 -0.62 -15.59 5.56
C ALA A 12 -1.77 -14.57 5.75
N ILE A 13 -2.99 -14.91 5.31
CA ILE A 13 -4.17 -14.05 5.45
C ILE A 13 -4.61 -13.91 6.92
N LYS A 14 -4.27 -14.86 7.79
CA LYS A 14 -4.55 -14.79 9.24
C LYS A 14 -3.54 -13.97 10.05
N GLN A 15 -2.40 -13.57 9.46
CA GLN A 15 -1.28 -12.92 10.16
C GLN A 15 -1.10 -11.44 9.81
N ILE A 16 -2.14 -10.77 9.30
CA ILE A 16 -2.10 -9.32 9.16
C ILE A 16 -2.59 -8.72 10.48
N PRO A 17 -1.71 -8.27 11.39
CA PRO A 17 -2.17 -7.48 12.53
C PRO A 17 -2.76 -6.18 11.96
N ALA A 18 -3.86 -5.71 12.55
CA ALA A 18 -4.61 -4.51 12.17
C ALA A 18 -3.84 -3.19 12.41
N LEU A 19 -2.53 -3.14 12.09
CA LEU A 19 -1.61 -2.06 12.46
C LEU A 19 -1.09 -1.26 11.26
N TYR A 20 -1.85 -1.17 10.17
CA TYR A 20 -1.62 -0.13 9.17
C TYR A 20 -2.65 0.98 9.30
N VAL A 21 -2.65 1.61 10.48
CA VAL A 21 -3.15 2.96 10.67
C VAL A 21 -2.05 3.71 11.43
N ASN A 22 -1.68 4.88 10.89
CA ASN A 22 -0.88 5.93 11.51
C ASN A 22 0.66 5.84 11.50
N LYS A 23 1.28 6.61 10.59
CA LYS A 23 2.56 7.31 10.83
C LYS A 23 2.75 8.51 9.89
N GLN A 24 1.90 9.53 10.00
CA GLN A 24 2.09 10.83 9.30
C GLN A 24 1.91 12.05 10.21
N ASN A 25 2.25 11.95 11.50
CA ASN A 25 2.32 13.10 12.38
C ASN A 25 3.74 13.24 12.95
N SER A 26 4.64 13.84 12.17
CA SER A 26 5.91 14.36 12.69
C SER A 26 6.25 15.72 12.09
N PHE A 27 5.30 16.67 12.11
CA PHE A 27 5.62 18.08 11.92
C PHE A 27 4.55 19.00 12.53
N VAL A 28 4.38 18.97 13.85
CA VAL A 28 3.66 20.02 14.56
C VAL A 28 4.54 20.52 15.70
N ARG A 29 5.13 21.71 15.52
CA ARG A 29 5.73 22.51 16.60
C ARG A 29 4.84 23.72 16.87
N LYS A 30 4.74 24.06 18.17
CA LYS A 30 4.02 25.18 18.85
C LYS A 30 2.55 24.88 19.16
N SER A 31 1.98 25.10 20.35
CA SER A 31 2.41 25.78 21.59
C SER A 31 1.34 25.55 22.69
N THR A 32 1.77 25.27 23.92
CA THR A 32 1.20 25.56 25.26
C THR A 32 -0.32 25.56 25.59
N THR A 33 -0.67 24.80 26.64
CA THR A 33 -1.66 25.03 27.73
C THR A 33 -2.88 24.10 27.83
N THR A 34 -2.97 23.42 28.98
CA THR A 34 -3.95 22.43 29.51
C THR A 34 -5.40 22.93 29.57
N THR A 35 -6.39 22.17 29.06
CA THR A 35 -7.78 22.04 29.59
C THR A 35 -8.64 21.06 28.75
N SER A 36 -9.14 20.02 29.42
CA SER A 36 -10.32 19.17 29.16
C SER A 36 -10.73 18.75 27.73
N ILE A 37 -10.57 17.45 27.45
CA ILE A 37 -11.47 16.53 26.73
C ILE A 37 -12.60 17.21 25.92
N SER A 38 -12.41 17.45 24.61
CA SER A 38 -13.48 17.38 23.58
C SER A 38 -13.06 17.62 22.11
N SER A 39 -11.81 17.98 21.77
CA SER A 39 -11.50 18.47 20.41
C SER A 39 -10.64 17.51 19.57
N ASN A 40 -11.28 16.55 18.89
CA ASN A 40 -10.99 16.25 17.48
C ASN A 40 -11.94 15.16 16.94
N ILE A 41 -13.24 15.42 17.07
CA ILE A 41 -14.25 14.95 16.11
C ILE A 41 -14.21 15.83 14.84
N ASP A 42 -13.11 16.55 14.63
CA ASP A 42 -12.87 17.55 13.59
C ASP A 42 -11.94 17.00 12.51
N SER A 43 -12.35 16.00 11.73
CA SER A 43 -11.87 15.78 10.35
C SER A 43 -12.60 14.66 9.60
N VAL A 44 -13.89 14.40 9.91
CA VAL A 44 -14.83 14.01 8.84
C VAL A 44 -15.11 15.25 7.99
N LYS A 45 -14.05 15.92 7.55
CA LYS A 45 -14.10 17.15 6.80
C LYS A 45 -14.10 16.70 5.35
N ASP A 46 -15.31 16.61 4.82
CA ASP A 46 -15.55 16.82 3.41
C ASP A 46 -15.13 15.68 2.47
N LEU A 47 -15.62 14.47 2.74
CA LEU A 47 -15.56 13.34 1.79
C LEU A 47 -16.29 13.61 0.46
N SER A 48 -17.00 14.74 0.35
CA SER A 48 -17.69 15.18 -0.87
C SER A 48 -16.79 15.94 -1.84
N ARG A 49 -15.61 16.40 -1.42
CA ARG A 49 -14.70 17.17 -2.28
C ARG A 49 -13.63 16.26 -2.90
N PRO A 50 -13.26 16.50 -4.17
CA PRO A 50 -12.15 15.79 -4.78
C PRO A 50 -10.85 16.08 -4.02
N LEU A 51 -9.87 15.19 -4.16
CA LEU A 51 -8.54 15.42 -3.61
C LEU A 51 -7.94 16.70 -4.23
N PRO A 52 -7.09 17.41 -3.48
CA PRO A 52 -6.35 18.54 -4.01
C PRO A 52 -5.59 18.20 -5.31
N PRO A 53 -5.59 19.08 -6.33
CA PRO A 53 -5.00 18.79 -7.65
C PRO A 53 -3.53 18.36 -7.63
N TYR A 54 -2.74 18.85 -6.66
CA TYR A 54 -1.32 18.53 -6.57
C TYR A 54 -1.07 17.04 -6.27
N LEU A 55 -2.01 16.35 -5.61
CA LEU A 55 -1.86 14.93 -5.29
C LEU A 55 -1.88 14.04 -6.54
N TYR A 56 -2.46 14.53 -7.64
CA TYR A 56 -2.51 13.79 -8.91
C TYR A 56 -1.32 14.08 -9.82
N ASN A 57 -0.64 15.23 -9.66
CA ASN A 57 0.31 15.75 -10.63
C ASN A 57 1.75 15.88 -10.11
N ASP A 58 1.96 15.93 -8.79
CA ASP A 58 3.30 16.10 -8.22
C ASP A 58 4.09 14.77 -8.25
N PRO A 59 5.23 14.70 -8.96
CA PRO A 59 6.07 13.49 -8.98
C PRO A 59 6.57 13.06 -7.60
N SER A 60 6.71 14.00 -6.67
CA SER A 60 7.15 13.75 -5.29
C SER A 60 6.09 12.94 -4.54
N VAL A 61 4.81 13.26 -4.77
CA VAL A 61 3.68 12.51 -4.20
C VAL A 61 3.64 11.11 -4.78
N TYR A 62 3.81 10.97 -6.09
CA TYR A 62 3.87 9.64 -6.74
C TYR A 62 4.98 8.77 -6.13
N GLN A 63 6.16 9.31 -5.87
CA GLN A 63 7.25 8.56 -5.24
C GLN A 63 6.89 8.08 -3.82
N LEU A 64 6.20 8.90 -3.04
CA LEU A 64 5.71 8.50 -1.71
C LEU A 64 4.65 7.40 -1.79
N GLU A 65 3.73 7.48 -2.76
CA GLU A 65 2.72 6.45 -3.00
C GLU A 65 3.35 5.12 -3.44
N ARG A 66 4.39 5.17 -4.29
CA ARG A 66 5.17 3.99 -4.68
C ARG A 66 5.71 3.24 -3.47
N GLU A 67 6.31 3.96 -2.54
CA GLU A 67 6.97 3.36 -1.37
C GLU A 67 5.99 2.93 -0.27
N ASN A 68 4.90 3.66 -0.09
CA ASN A 68 4.01 3.46 1.06
C ASN A 68 2.73 2.70 0.72
N ILE A 69 2.27 2.77 -0.53
CA ILE A 69 1.05 2.11 -0.98
C ILE A 69 1.42 0.93 -1.88
N PHE A 70 2.02 1.19 -3.04
CA PHE A 70 2.23 0.14 -4.04
C PHE A 70 3.22 -0.94 -3.60
N ALA A 71 4.29 -0.59 -2.88
CA ALA A 71 5.27 -1.54 -2.39
C ALA A 71 4.83 -2.34 -1.14
N LYS A 72 3.77 -1.92 -0.45
CA LYS A 72 3.36 -2.48 0.85
C LYS A 72 2.00 -3.17 0.83
N ASN A 73 1.30 -3.14 -0.31
CA ASN A 73 -0.05 -3.69 -0.43
C ASN A 73 -0.14 -4.76 -1.51
N TRP A 74 -1.12 -5.66 -1.35
CA TRP A 74 -1.43 -6.67 -2.36
C TRP A 74 -2.06 -6.05 -3.59
N MET A 75 -1.44 -6.28 -4.75
CA MET A 75 -1.87 -5.70 -6.02
C MET A 75 -2.37 -6.80 -6.97
N TYR A 76 -3.47 -6.52 -7.66
CA TYR A 76 -3.99 -7.40 -8.68
C TYR A 76 -3.17 -7.28 -9.97
N ILE A 77 -2.66 -8.40 -10.48
CA ILE A 77 -1.73 -8.42 -11.62
C ILE A 77 -2.36 -9.07 -12.88
N GLY A 78 -3.34 -9.96 -12.71
CA GLY A 78 -4.02 -10.55 -13.85
C GLY A 78 -4.85 -11.79 -13.51
N ARG A 79 -5.52 -12.32 -14.54
CA ARG A 79 -6.28 -13.56 -14.44
C ARG A 79 -5.37 -14.78 -14.44
N LEU A 80 -5.71 -15.75 -13.61
CA LEU A 80 -5.06 -17.07 -13.56
C LEU A 80 -5.08 -17.78 -14.92
N ASP A 81 -6.07 -17.48 -15.75
CA ASP A 81 -6.22 -18.05 -17.09
C ASP A 81 -5.05 -17.77 -18.04
N ARG A 82 -4.23 -16.74 -17.77
CA ARG A 82 -3.02 -16.45 -18.57
C ARG A 82 -1.81 -17.28 -18.15
N LEU A 83 -1.90 -18.00 -17.04
CA LEU A 83 -0.86 -18.84 -16.47
C LEU A 83 -1.37 -20.28 -16.37
N LYS A 84 -1.94 -20.84 -17.44
CA LYS A 84 -2.60 -22.17 -17.41
C LYS A 84 -1.60 -23.32 -17.56
N LYS A 85 -0.54 -23.13 -18.32
CA LYS A 85 0.47 -24.14 -18.63
C LYS A 85 1.75 -23.87 -17.84
N LEU A 86 2.51 -24.93 -17.63
CA LEU A 86 3.84 -24.83 -17.05
C LEU A 86 4.73 -24.02 -17.99
N GLY A 87 5.52 -23.09 -17.44
CA GLY A 87 6.35 -22.18 -18.23
C GLY A 87 5.62 -20.94 -18.76
N ASP A 88 4.30 -20.81 -18.58
CA ASP A 88 3.62 -19.54 -18.84
C ASP A 88 4.15 -18.46 -17.90
N TYR A 89 4.32 -17.25 -18.42
CA TYR A 89 4.82 -16.11 -17.65
C TYR A 89 4.06 -14.82 -17.97
N LEU A 90 4.14 -13.87 -17.04
CA LEU A 90 3.65 -12.51 -17.17
C LEU A 90 4.76 -11.54 -16.80
N SER A 91 5.00 -10.56 -17.66
CA SER A 91 5.87 -9.42 -17.38
C SER A 91 5.01 -8.17 -17.39
N ILE A 92 5.04 -7.42 -16.30
CA ILE A 92 4.32 -6.15 -16.16
C ILE A 92 5.18 -5.12 -15.43
N THR A 93 4.91 -3.85 -15.65
CA THR A 93 5.47 -2.77 -14.84
C THR A 93 4.37 -2.16 -13.99
N LEU A 94 4.43 -2.36 -12.68
CA LEU A 94 3.44 -1.84 -11.73
C LEU A 94 4.04 -0.70 -10.92
N ALA A 95 3.46 0.50 -11.03
CA ALA A 95 3.95 1.70 -10.33
C ALA A 95 5.48 1.90 -10.47
N GLY A 96 6.00 1.69 -11.68
CA GLY A 96 7.44 1.79 -11.98
C GLY A 96 8.30 0.60 -11.55
N TYR A 97 7.73 -0.43 -10.92
CA TYR A 97 8.44 -1.67 -10.59
C TYR A 97 8.26 -2.71 -11.68
N PRO A 98 9.34 -3.21 -12.32
CA PRO A 98 9.25 -4.33 -13.22
C PRO A 98 9.02 -5.62 -12.44
N ILE A 99 7.91 -6.31 -12.71
CA ILE A 99 7.52 -7.55 -12.05
C ILE A 99 7.46 -8.66 -13.10
N PHE A 100 8.09 -9.79 -12.77
CA PHE A 100 8.06 -10.99 -13.58
C PHE A 100 7.45 -12.13 -12.76
N ILE A 101 6.41 -12.75 -13.31
CA ILE A 101 5.70 -13.88 -12.72
C ILE A 101 5.85 -15.06 -13.68
N TYR A 102 6.21 -16.23 -13.14
CA TYR A 102 6.28 -17.46 -13.92
C TYR A 102 5.53 -18.57 -13.21
N ARG A 103 4.91 -19.46 -13.99
CA ARG A 103 4.32 -20.69 -13.46
C ARG A 103 5.37 -21.79 -13.42
N SER A 104 5.84 -22.09 -12.22
CA SER A 104 6.71 -23.25 -11.96
C SER A 104 6.00 -24.56 -12.31
N PRO A 105 6.74 -25.57 -12.80
CA PRO A 105 6.31 -26.97 -12.74
C PRO A 105 5.98 -27.42 -11.32
#